data_AF-A0A160N0F8-F1
#
_entry.id   AF-A0A160N0F8-F1
#
_cell.length_a   1.000
_cell.length_b   1.000
_cell.length_c   1.000
_cell.angle_alpha   90.00
_cell.angle_beta   90.00
_cell.angle_gamma   90.00
#
_symmetry.space_group_name_H-M   'P 1'
#
loop_
_entity.id
_entity.type
_entity.pdbx_description
1 polymer ?
#
loop_
_entity_poly.entity_id
_entity_poly.type
_entity_poly.pdbx_seq_one_letter_code
_entity_poly.pdbx_strand_id
1 'polypeptide(L)' 'MCRLDGRGYCMGCQRSMGEIARWGTMHDTERMYLMNVVLPTRKVS' A
#
# COMPACT_ATOMS: atom_id res chain seq x y z
N MET A 1 -1.17 -13.83 6.35
CA MET A 1 -2.36 -13.57 5.51
C MET A 1 -2.59 -12.07 5.42
N CYS A 2 -2.73 -11.52 4.21
CA CYS A 2 -3.16 -10.13 4.01
C CYS A 2 -4.69 -10.06 4.13
N ARG A 3 -5.21 -9.15 4.96
CA ARG A 3 -6.65 -8.88 5.07
C ARG A 3 -6.88 -7.39 4.79
N LEU A 4 -7.95 -7.08 4.05
CA LEU A 4 -8.32 -5.71 3.70
C LEU A 4 -9.28 -5.13 4.75
N ASP A 5 -9.17 -3.83 4.99
CA ASP A 5 -10.17 -3.05 5.72
C ASP A 5 -11.38 -2.72 4.84
N GLY A 6 -12.40 -2.05 5.41
CA GLY A 6 -13.59 -1.62 4.67
C GLY A 6 -13.33 -0.61 3.55
N ARG A 7 -12.11 -0.05 3.46
CA ARG A 7 -11.67 0.86 2.39
C ARG A 7 -10.90 0.13 1.29
N GLY A 8 -10.64 -1.17 1.45
CA GLY A 8 -9.89 -1.98 0.49
C GLY A 8 -8.37 -1.89 0.64
N TYR A 9 -7.86 -1.37 1.77
CA TYR A 9 -6.42 -1.35 2.08
C TYR A 9 -6.04 -2.53 2.95
N CYS A 10 -4.89 -3.14 2.67
CA CYS A 10 -4.34 -4.20 3.50
C CYS A 10 -4.02 -3.64 4.89
N MET A 11 -4.61 -4.23 5.94
CA MET A 11 -4.45 -3.76 7.31
C MET A 11 -3.00 -3.80 7.80
N GLY A 12 -2.15 -4.67 7.23
CA GLY A 12 -0.74 -4.76 7.59
C GLY A 12 0.16 -3.74 6.87
N CYS A 13 -0.06 -3.52 5.57
CA CYS A 13 0.87 -2.73 4.75
C CYS A 13 0.26 -1.46 4.14
N GLN A 14 -1.03 -1.20 4.38
CA GLN A 14 -1.80 -0.05 3.91
C GLN A 14 -1.85 0.14 2.38
N ARG A 15 -1.38 -0.86 1.64
CA ARG A 15 -1.47 -0.92 0.17
C ARG A 15 -2.81 -1.51 -0.24
N SER A 16 -3.34 -1.00 -1.35
CA SER A 16 -4.44 -1.61 -2.10
C SER A 16 -4.00 -2.92 -2.76
N MET A 17 -4.97 -3.74 -3.19
CA MET A 17 -4.66 -4.96 -3.94
C MET A 17 -3.88 -4.70 -5.24
N GLY A 18 -4.19 -3.61 -5.95
CA GLY A 18 -3.47 -3.25 -7.19
C GLY A 18 -2.02 -2.84 -6.95
N GLU A 19 -1.75 -2.15 -5.84
CA GLU A 19 -0.38 -1.82 -5.42
C GLU A 19 0.38 -3.07 -5.00
N ILE A 20 -0.26 -4.01 -4.29
CA ILE A 20 0.34 -5.29 -3.91
C ILE A 20 0.67 -6.12 -5.15
N ALA A 21 -0.27 -6.24 -6.10
CA ALA A 21 -0.11 -7.04 -7.30
C ALA A 21 1.05 -6.53 -8.19
N ARG A 22 1.24 -5.21 -8.28
CA ARG A 22 2.29 -4.61 -9.12
C ARG A 22 3.58 -4.32 -8.37
N TRP A 23 3.65 -4.57 -7.06
CA TRP A 23 4.77 -4.16 -6.20
C TRP A 23 6.15 -4.59 -6.74
N GLY A 24 6.27 -5.83 -7.20
CA GLY A 24 7.53 -6.37 -7.75
C GLY A 24 7.96 -5.77 -9.09
N THR A 25 7.05 -5.08 -9.78
CA THR A 25 7.29 -4.41 -11.08
C THR A 25 7.41 -2.89 -10.95
N MET A 26 7.20 -2.34 -9.75
CA MET A 26 7.32 -0.90 -9.51
C MET A 26 8.80 -0.48 -9.42
N HIS A 27 9.11 0.66 -10.05
CA HIS A 27 10.40 1.31 -9.92
C HIS A 27 10.64 1.73 -8.46
N ASP A 28 11.91 1.80 -8.04
CA ASP A 28 12.27 2.23 -6.69
C ASP A 28 11.73 3.61 -6.33
N THR A 29 11.69 4.55 -7.27
CA THR A 29 11.13 5.89 -7.05
C THR A 29 9.63 5.85 -6.72
N GLU A 30 8.86 5.03 -7.42
CA GLU A 30 7.44 4.81 -7.15
C GLU A 30 7.24 4.13 -5.79
N ARG A 31 8.04 3.10 -5.49
CA ARG A 31 8.01 2.42 -4.18
C ARG A 31 8.32 3.39 -3.03
N MET A 32 9.33 4.23 -3.19
CA MET A 32 9.73 5.23 -2.21
C MET A 32 8.67 6.32 -2.02
N TYR A 33 8.03 6.77 -3.09
CA TYR A 33 6.93 7.72 -3.01
C TYR A 33 5.72 7.12 -2.26
N LEU A 34 5.35 5.88 -2.60
CA LEU A 34 4.28 5.17 -1.89
C LEU A 34 4.60 5.06 -0.39
N MET A 35 5.80 4.58 -0.03
CA MET A 35 6.19 4.38 1.36
C MET A 35 6.27 5.68 2.18
N ASN A 36 6.84 6.74 1.62
CA ASN A 36 7.17 7.95 2.39
C ASN A 36 6.10 9.03 2.31
N VAL A 37 5.27 9.02 1.26
CA VAL A 37 4.30 10.09 1.01
C VAL A 37 2.88 9.57 1.10
N VAL A 38 2.56 8.46 0.42
CA VAL A 38 1.16 8.02 0.29
C VAL A 38 0.70 7.20 1.49
N LEU A 39 1.39 6.10 1.80
CA LEU A 39 0.98 5.17 2.87
C LEU A 39 0.83 5.85 4.25
N PRO A 40 1.68 6.81 4.67
CA PRO A 40 1.50 7.51 5.95
C PRO A 40 0.20 8.31 6.06
N THR A 41 -0.39 8.72 4.94
CA THR A 41 -1.68 9.45 4.92
C THR A 41 -2.87 8.51 5.11
N ARG A 42 -2.71 7.21 4.86
CA ARG A 42 -3.75 6.18 4.97
C ARG A 42 -3.82 5.59 6.38
N LYS A 43 -3.93 6.44 7.40
CA LYS A 43 -3.99 5.95 8.80
C LYS A 43 -5.09 4.88 8.95
N VAL A 44 -4.71 3.80 9.62
CA VAL A 44 -5.65 2.80 10.14
C VAL A 44 -6.48 3.52 11.19
N SER A 45 -7.80 3.53 11.00
CA SER A 45 -8.73 3.97 12.04
C SER A 45 -8.70 3.01 13.22
#